data_AF-A0A200QTE1-F1
#
_entry.id   AF-A0A200QTE1-F1
#
_cell.length_a   1.000
_cell.length_b   1.000
_cell.length_c   1.000
_cell.angle_alpha   90.00
_cell.angle_beta   90.00
_cell.angle_gamma   90.00
#
_symmetry.space_group_name_H-M   'P 1'
#
loop_
_entity.id
_entity.type
_entity.pdbx_description
1 polymer ?
#
loop_
_entity_poly.entity_id
_entity_poly.type
_entity_poly.pdbx_seq_one_letter_code
_entity_poly.pdbx_strand_id
1 'polypeptide(L)'
;MTMKTTSCTYIAVLMVAFVLVLSHEATVSTVAAATCNVNEFQPCYSLITSPDSPVSPEACCTVLKQRQNCICEFLVNPNFKNLVNPKNAEALAKRCGLAPPKC
;
A
#
# COMPACT_ATOMS: atom_id res chain seq x y z
N MET A 1 46.61 3.09 -20.29
CA MET A 1 45.61 2.17 -19.69
C MET A 1 44.31 2.93 -19.54
N THR A 2 43.39 2.80 -20.50
CA THR A 2 42.07 3.43 -20.52
C THR A 2 41.08 2.54 -19.77
N MET A 3 41.02 2.69 -18.44
CA MET A 3 40.12 1.92 -17.59
C MET A 3 38.76 2.63 -17.45
N LYS A 4 37.79 2.13 -18.23
CA LYS A 4 36.37 1.94 -17.89
C LYS A 4 35.65 3.08 -17.12
N THR A 5 35.62 4.29 -17.66
CA THR A 5 34.70 5.34 -17.17
C THR A 5 33.26 5.19 -17.68
N THR A 6 33.03 4.42 -18.75
CA THR A 6 31.72 4.25 -19.40
C THR A 6 30.75 3.34 -18.64
N SER A 7 31.26 2.44 -17.78
CA SER A 7 30.43 1.42 -17.13
C SER A 7 29.64 1.96 -15.92
N CYS A 8 30.17 2.96 -15.22
CA CYS A 8 29.53 3.54 -14.03
C CYS A 8 28.38 4.48 -14.39
N THR A 9 28.50 5.21 -15.52
CA THR A 9 27.44 6.08 -16.01
C THR A 9 26.22 5.31 -16.50
N TYR A 10 26.42 4.14 -17.11
CA TYR A 10 25.30 3.32 -17.60
C TYR A 10 24.43 2.75 -16.47
N ILE A 11 25.05 2.34 -15.37
CA ILE A 11 24.35 1.83 -14.17
C ILE A 11 23.56 2.96 -13.49
N ALA A 12 24.15 4.17 -13.41
CA ALA A 12 23.47 5.32 -12.82
C ALA A 12 22.23 5.74 -13.64
N VAL A 13 22.32 5.73 -14.97
CA VAL A 13 21.19 6.08 -15.85
C VAL A 13 20.08 5.03 -15.79
N LEU A 14 20.43 3.74 -15.71
CA LEU A 14 19.44 2.66 -15.55
C LEU A 14 18.70 2.71 -14.20
N MET A 15 19.39 3.06 -13.11
CA MET A 15 18.77 3.24 -11.79
C MET A 15 17.80 4.41 -11.78
N VAL A 16 18.16 5.54 -12.39
CA VAL A 16 17.26 6.72 -12.48
C VAL A 16 16.05 6.41 -13.37
N ALA A 17 16.24 5.66 -14.47
CA ALA A 17 15.13 5.24 -15.33
C ALA A 17 14.17 4.27 -14.61
N PHE A 18 14.67 3.35 -13.78
CA PHE A 18 13.81 2.42 -13.03
C PHE A 18 12.97 3.13 -11.96
N VAL A 19 13.52 4.18 -11.32
CA VAL A 19 12.79 5.02 -10.36
C VAL A 19 11.72 5.87 -11.05
N LEU A 20 11.97 6.33 -12.29
CA LEU A 20 11.02 7.13 -13.07
C LEU A 20 9.88 6.31 -13.69
N VAL A 21 10.06 5.01 -13.91
CA VAL A 21 9.00 4.12 -14.41
C VAL A 21 8.05 3.70 -13.28
N LEU A 22 8.54 3.58 -12.04
CA LEU A 22 7.71 3.28 -10.86
C LEU A 22 6.81 4.45 -10.43
N SER A 23 7.02 5.66 -10.95
CA SER A 23 6.22 6.84 -10.63
C SER A 23 5.09 7.14 -11.63
N HIS A 24 4.92 6.31 -12.67
CA HIS A 24 3.96 6.57 -13.75
C HIS A 24 2.56 5.94 -13.56
N GLU A 25 2.27 5.36 -12.40
CA GLU A 25 0.94 4.84 -12.06
C GLU A 25 0.31 5.63 -10.92
N ALA A 26 0.01 6.91 -11.18
CA ALA A 26 -0.85 7.70 -10.30
C ALA A 26 -1.74 8.64 -11.14
N THR A 27 -2.55 8.05 -12.02
CA THR A 27 -3.76 8.72 -12.52
C THR A 27 -4.84 8.64 -11.45
N VAL A 28 -4.78 9.53 -10.45
CA VAL A 28 -5.93 9.73 -9.55
C VAL A 28 -6.24 11.21 -9.38
N SER A 29 -7.45 11.53 -9.82
CA SER A 29 -8.17 12.78 -9.78
C SER A 29 -8.00 13.59 -8.49
N THR A 30 -7.56 14.83 -8.64
CA THR A 30 -8.08 16.05 -7.98
C THR A 30 -8.85 15.91 -6.65
N VAL A 31 -8.17 15.54 -5.58
CA VAL A 31 -8.37 16.06 -4.20
C VAL A 31 -7.01 15.89 -3.54
N ALA A 32 -6.47 16.92 -2.85
CA ALA A 32 -5.16 16.92 -2.20
C ALA A 32 -4.76 15.52 -1.66
N ALA A 33 -4.03 14.77 -2.49
CA ALA A 33 -3.80 13.35 -2.25
C ALA A 33 -2.66 13.27 -1.25
N ALA A 34 -3.00 12.97 0.01
CA ALA A 34 -2.04 12.25 0.83
C ALA A 34 -1.68 11.00 0.04
N THR A 35 -0.44 10.90 -0.42
CA THR A 35 0.07 9.78 -1.19
C THR A 35 -0.25 8.50 -0.41
N CYS A 36 -1.13 7.66 -0.96
CA CYS A 36 -1.56 6.45 -0.28
C CYS A 36 -0.39 5.48 -0.18
N ASN A 37 0.22 5.41 1.00
CA ASN A 37 1.38 4.55 1.24
C ASN A 37 0.95 3.32 2.04
N VAL A 38 1.19 2.15 1.48
CA VAL A 38 0.89 0.83 2.07
C VAL A 38 1.52 0.68 3.45
N ASN A 39 2.70 1.26 3.65
CA ASN A 39 3.42 1.18 4.92
C ASN A 39 2.66 1.87 6.07
N GLU A 40 1.77 2.82 5.79
CA GLU A 40 0.91 3.42 6.81
C GLU A 40 -0.08 2.40 7.39
N PHE A 41 -0.38 1.31 6.66
CA PHE A 41 -1.26 0.22 7.07
C PHE A 41 -0.51 -0.96 7.69
N GLN A 42 0.80 -0.83 7.94
CA GLN A 42 1.60 -1.83 8.65
C GLN A 42 0.96 -2.31 9.97
N PRO A 43 0.30 -1.48 10.82
CA PRO A 43 -0.37 -2.00 12.02
C PRO A 43 -1.52 -2.97 11.73
N CYS A 44 -2.04 -3.01 10.50
CA CYS A 44 -3.11 -3.91 10.09
C CYS A 44 -2.62 -5.23 9.49
N TYR A 45 -1.36 -5.32 9.05
CA TYR A 45 -0.87 -6.44 8.25
C TYR A 45 -1.04 -7.78 8.96
N SER A 46 -0.67 -7.84 10.24
CA SER A 46 -0.79 -9.06 11.04
C SER A 46 -2.25 -9.49 11.26
N LEU A 47 -3.18 -8.54 11.37
CA LEU A 47 -4.62 -8.82 11.56
C LEU A 47 -5.32 -9.24 10.27
N ILE A 48 -4.87 -8.70 9.14
CA ILE A 48 -5.43 -9.05 7.82
C ILE A 48 -4.94 -10.43 7.40
N THR A 49 -3.67 -10.75 7.66
CA THR A 49 -3.07 -12.05 7.34
C THR A 49 -3.49 -13.14 8.33
N SER A 50 -3.59 -12.82 9.61
CA SER A 50 -3.98 -13.75 10.68
C SER A 50 -5.05 -13.12 11.59
N PRO A 51 -6.31 -13.59 11.55
CA PRO A 51 -7.39 -12.99 12.34
C PRO A 51 -7.21 -13.21 13.84
N ASP A 52 -6.50 -14.28 14.23
CA ASP A 52 -6.17 -14.64 15.62
C ASP A 52 -4.87 -13.98 16.12
N SER A 53 -4.37 -12.97 15.41
CA SER A 53 -3.15 -12.27 15.85
C SER A 53 -3.37 -11.64 17.24
N PRO A 54 -2.43 -11.79 18.19
CA PRO A 54 -2.55 -11.21 19.54
C PRO A 54 -2.41 -9.68 19.55
N VAL A 55 -2.14 -9.06 18.40
CA VAL A 55 -2.00 -7.61 18.29
C VAL A 55 -3.34 -6.91 18.49
N SER A 56 -3.27 -5.78 19.18
CA SER A 56 -4.45 -4.99 19.49
C SER A 56 -4.96 -4.25 18.23
N PRO A 57 -6.27 -4.26 17.94
CA PRO A 57 -6.83 -3.76 16.68
C PRO A 57 -6.92 -2.23 16.64
N GLU A 58 -6.81 -1.51 17.75
CA GLU A 58 -7.17 -0.08 17.83
C GLU A 58 -6.30 0.78 16.92
N ALA A 59 -4.99 0.51 16.89
CA ALA A 59 -4.06 1.20 16.00
C ALA A 59 -4.43 0.96 14.54
N CYS A 60 -4.74 -0.29 14.18
CA CYS A 60 -5.20 -0.62 12.84
C CYS A 60 -6.54 0.06 12.50
N CYS A 61 -7.53 -0.01 13.38
CA CYS A 61 -8.84 0.61 13.19
C CYS A 61 -8.73 2.13 12.99
N THR A 62 -7.80 2.77 13.70
CA THR A 62 -7.54 4.22 13.57
C THR A 62 -7.03 4.55 12.17
N VAL A 63 -6.04 3.81 11.66
CA VAL A 63 -5.52 3.99 10.31
C VAL A 63 -6.61 3.73 9.26
N LEU A 64 -7.36 2.63 9.39
CA LEU A 64 -8.43 2.28 8.46
C LEU A 64 -9.52 3.37 8.39
N LYS A 65 -9.84 4.01 9.52
CA LYS A 65 -10.79 5.14 9.57
C LYS A 65 -10.24 6.40 8.92
N GLN A 66 -8.98 6.72 9.15
CA GLN A 66 -8.35 7.93 8.62
C GLN A 66 -8.07 7.86 7.12
N ARG A 67 -7.86 6.65 6.58
CA ARG A 67 -7.37 6.42 5.21
C ARG A 67 -8.37 5.67 4.33
N GLN A 68 -9.68 5.87 4.52
CA GLN A 68 -10.71 5.15 3.75
C GLN A 68 -10.54 5.30 2.22
N ASN A 69 -10.19 6.49 1.74
CA ASN A 69 -9.98 6.72 0.31
C ASN A 69 -8.84 5.87 -0.26
N CYS A 70 -7.76 5.67 0.49
CA CYS A 70 -6.63 4.82 0.09
C CYS A 70 -6.98 3.33 0.07
N ILE A 71 -7.90 2.89 0.93
CA ILE A 71 -8.35 1.50 0.93
C ILE A 71 -8.99 1.16 -0.42
N CYS A 72 -9.74 2.09 -1.02
CA CYS A 72 -10.32 1.88 -2.35
C CYS A 72 -9.26 1.64 -3.43
N GLU A 73 -8.18 2.41 -3.42
CA GLU A 73 -7.06 2.21 -4.35
C GLU A 73 -6.39 0.84 -4.17
N PHE A 74 -6.25 0.38 -2.92
CA PHE A 74 -5.70 -0.95 -2.67
C PHE A 74 -6.67 -2.07 -3.02
N LEU A 75 -7.98 -1.86 -2.86
CA LEU A 75 -9.00 -2.83 -3.24
C LEU A 75 -9.09 -3.04 -4.74
N VAL A 76 -8.72 -2.08 -5.58
CA VAL A 76 -8.70 -2.27 -7.04
C VAL A 76 -7.38 -2.91 -7.51
N ASN A 77 -6.29 -2.71 -6.77
CA ASN A 77 -4.98 -3.21 -7.15
C ASN A 77 -4.85 -4.73 -6.87
N PRO A 78 -4.61 -5.56 -7.91
CA PRO A 78 -4.62 -7.02 -7.81
C PRO A 78 -3.51 -7.57 -6.90
N ASN A 79 -2.39 -6.85 -6.74
CA ASN A 79 -1.30 -7.27 -5.87
C ASN A 79 -1.74 -7.30 -4.40
N PHE A 80 -2.55 -6.33 -3.96
CA PHE A 80 -3.08 -6.31 -2.60
C PHE A 80 -4.23 -7.29 -2.41
N LYS A 81 -5.08 -7.49 -3.41
CA LYS A 81 -6.16 -8.51 -3.34
C LYS A 81 -5.62 -9.90 -2.99
N ASN A 82 -4.43 -10.25 -3.48
CA ASN A 82 -3.82 -11.56 -3.22
C ASN A 82 -3.25 -11.69 -1.81
N LEU A 83 -2.94 -10.58 -1.14
CA LEU A 83 -2.40 -10.56 0.23
C LEU A 83 -3.48 -10.52 1.30
N VAL A 84 -4.66 -9.99 0.94
CA VAL A 84 -5.76 -9.76 1.86
C VAL A 84 -6.78 -10.89 1.73
N ASN A 85 -6.92 -11.69 2.80
CA ASN A 85 -8.03 -12.63 2.86
C ASN A 85 -9.34 -11.85 3.08
N PRO A 86 -10.34 -11.96 2.18
CA PRO A 86 -11.56 -11.16 2.27
C PRO A 86 -12.36 -11.43 3.54
N LYS A 87 -12.34 -12.67 4.07
CA LYS A 87 -13.03 -12.99 5.33
C LYS A 87 -12.37 -12.32 6.53
N ASN A 88 -11.03 -12.28 6.56
CA ASN A 88 -10.29 -11.63 7.63
C ASN A 88 -10.48 -10.11 7.57
N ALA A 89 -10.45 -9.53 6.36
CA ALA A 89 -10.72 -8.11 6.16
C ALA A 89 -12.12 -7.71 6.60
N GLU A 90 -13.14 -8.52 6.28
CA GLU A 90 -14.51 -8.30 6.74
C GLU A 90 -14.63 -8.40 8.27
N ALA A 91 -14.02 -9.42 8.88
CA ALA A 91 -14.01 -9.57 10.33
C ALA A 91 -13.33 -8.38 11.03
N LEU A 92 -12.20 -7.91 10.50
CA LEU A 92 -11.49 -6.74 11.00
C LEU A 92 -12.31 -5.46 10.84
N ALA A 93 -12.97 -5.27 9.69
CA ALA A 93 -13.87 -4.14 9.47
C ALA A 93 -15.03 -4.13 10.50
N LYS A 94 -15.66 -5.28 10.75
CA LYS A 94 -16.69 -5.43 11.78
C LYS A 94 -16.16 -5.11 13.17
N ARG A 95 -14.98 -5.64 13.54
CA ARG A 95 -14.31 -5.36 14.82
C ARG A 95 -14.02 -3.86 15.01
N CYS A 96 -13.70 -3.16 13.93
CA CYS A 96 -13.43 -1.73 13.92
C CYS A 96 -14.68 -0.84 13.82
N GLY A 97 -15.87 -1.42 13.62
CA GLY A 97 -17.12 -0.69 13.36
C GLY A 97 -17.10 0.06 12.03
N LEU A 98 -16.41 -0.49 11.02
CA LEU A 98 -16.29 0.08 9.69
C LEU A 98 -17.30 -0.55 8.74
N ALA A 99 -18.04 0.30 8.02
CA ALA A 99 -18.80 -0.14 6.86
C ALA A 99 -17.84 -0.45 5.71
N PRO A 100 -18.16 -1.41 4.82
CA PRO A 100 -17.41 -1.60 3.59
C PRO A 100 -17.35 -0.27 2.81
N PRO A 101 -16.16 0.15 2.34
CA PRO A 101 -16.02 1.42 1.65
C PRO A 101 -16.81 1.39 0.34
N LYS A 102 -17.47 2.51 0.02
CA LYS A 102 -18.02 2.73 -1.32
C LYS A 102 -16.90 3.26 -2.20
N CYS A 103 -16.26 2.32 -2.88
CA CYS A 103 -15.41 2.52 -4.02
C CYS A 103 -16.27 2.20 -5.26
#